data_AF-A0A2S4Z345-F1
#
_entry.id   AF-A0A2S4Z345-F1
#
_cell.length_a   1.000
_cell.length_b   1.000
_cell.length_c   1.000
_cell.angle_alpha   90.00
_cell.angle_beta   90.00
_cell.angle_gamma   90.00
#
_symmetry.space_group_name_H-M   'P 1'
#
loop_
_entity.id
_entity.type
_entity.pdbx_description
1 polymer ?
#
loop_
_entity_poly.entity_id
_entity_poly.type
_entity_poly.pdbx_seq_one_letter_code
_entity_poly.pdbx_strand_id
1 'polypeptide(L)'
;MSGFDITGTSEPWVVFVPRGHAEIDRQLGCLEDRGGRIYRIEARELMTPQSIYQSFARHLQFPGYFGQNWDAMVDCLDDLCGAVTGQIGIAGVIGEADLLLQLDHFPLFVSVLCQGADRANSSVDLDGFPLDRPAISEHFIFEFREFDREKVMRRVVQRDLVVTSGDTFVAAALNPEEWH
;
A
#
# COMPACT_ATOMS: atom_id res chain seq x y z
N MET A 1 2.93 9.38 20.29
CA MET A 1 3.60 8.32 19.53
C MET A 1 2.55 7.63 18.70
N SER A 2 2.27 8.13 17.50
CA SER A 2 1.50 7.39 16.51
C SER A 2 2.40 6.26 16.02
N GLY A 3 2.04 5.01 16.29
CA GLY A 3 2.66 3.84 15.67
C GLY A 3 1.91 3.45 14.38
N PHE A 4 2.22 2.30 13.82
CA PHE A 4 1.48 1.68 12.71
C PHE A 4 1.34 0.18 12.97
N ASP A 5 0.31 -0.47 12.40
CA ASP A 5 0.09 -1.91 12.47
C ASP A 5 -0.33 -2.44 11.08
N ILE A 6 0.62 -3.04 10.36
CA ILE A 6 0.39 -3.65 9.04
C ILE A 6 -0.23 -5.05 9.11
N THR A 7 -0.56 -5.54 10.32
CA THR A 7 -1.16 -6.87 10.53
C THR A 7 -2.67 -6.81 10.76
N GLY A 8 -3.22 -5.60 10.92
CA GLY A 8 -4.63 -5.32 11.13
C GLY A 8 -5.24 -4.53 9.99
N THR A 9 -6.49 -4.10 10.16
CA THR A 9 -7.26 -3.37 9.14
C THR A 9 -7.43 -1.89 9.48
N SER A 10 -6.42 -1.29 10.09
CA SER A 10 -6.45 0.10 10.56
C SER A 10 -5.36 0.91 9.89
N GLU A 11 -5.67 2.17 9.62
CA GLU A 11 -4.72 3.10 9.03
C GLU A 11 -3.47 3.26 9.92
N PRO A 12 -2.31 3.56 9.35
CA PRO A 12 -2.07 3.97 7.96
C PRO A 12 -1.94 2.82 6.94
N TRP A 13 -2.23 3.11 5.67
CA TRP A 13 -2.25 2.15 4.56
C TRP A 13 -0.89 1.96 3.87
N VAL A 14 -0.12 3.05 3.79
CA VAL A 14 1.22 3.07 3.20
C VAL A 14 2.22 3.56 4.24
N VAL A 15 3.30 2.82 4.44
CA VAL A 15 4.36 3.16 5.39
C VAL A 15 5.71 3.25 4.66
N PHE A 16 6.46 4.31 4.93
CA PHE A 16 7.80 4.56 4.39
C PHE A 16 8.80 4.44 5.55
N VAL A 17 9.81 3.58 5.37
CA VAL A 17 10.80 3.25 6.41
C VAL A 17 12.21 3.10 5.83
N PRO A 18 13.27 3.21 6.64
CA PRO A 18 14.58 2.72 6.23
C PRO A 18 14.55 1.19 6.07
N ARG A 19 15.35 0.66 5.15
CA ARG A 19 15.51 -0.79 4.96
C ARG A 19 15.97 -1.47 6.26
N GLY A 20 15.38 -2.63 6.57
CA GLY A 20 15.69 -3.38 7.80
C GLY A 20 15.12 -2.73 9.06
N HIS A 21 13.99 -2.02 8.92
CA HIS A 21 13.27 -1.46 10.05
C HIS A 21 12.68 -2.60 10.91
N ALA A 22 13.23 -2.78 12.12
CA ALA A 22 12.95 -3.95 12.96
C ALA A 22 11.45 -4.19 13.23
N GLU A 23 10.65 -3.12 13.36
CA GLU A 23 9.21 -3.26 13.59
C GLU A 23 8.45 -3.74 12.35
N ILE A 24 8.91 -3.36 11.15
CA ILE A 24 8.34 -3.88 9.90
C ILE A 24 8.68 -5.36 9.76
N ASP A 25 9.95 -5.75 9.98
CA ASP A 25 10.37 -7.15 9.94
C ASP A 25 9.56 -8.01 10.92
N ARG A 26 9.32 -7.50 12.14
CA ARG A 26 8.50 -8.16 13.16
C ARG A 26 7.05 -8.33 12.71
N GLN A 27 6.42 -7.27 12.20
CA GLN A 27 5.02 -7.29 11.78
C GLN A 27 4.81 -8.16 10.53
N LEU A 28 5.74 -8.11 9.57
CA LEU A 28 5.76 -9.00 8.41
C LEU A 28 5.85 -10.47 8.82
N GLY A 29 6.74 -10.82 9.77
CA GLY A 29 6.81 -12.18 10.31
C GLY A 29 5.50 -12.61 10.99
N CYS A 30 4.89 -11.73 11.79
CA CYS A 30 3.58 -12.00 12.39
C CYS A 30 2.46 -12.19 11.35
N LEU A 31 2.49 -11.45 10.24
CA LEU A 31 1.54 -11.60 9.15
C LEU A 31 1.70 -12.97 8.47
N GLU A 32 2.94 -13.38 8.15
CA GLU A 32 3.23 -14.70 7.58
C GLU A 32 2.86 -15.84 8.54
N ASP A 33 3.15 -15.72 9.83
CA ASP A 33 2.79 -16.71 10.85
C ASP A 33 1.27 -16.93 10.96
N ARG A 34 0.47 -15.90 10.62
CA ARG A 34 -1.00 -15.96 10.54
C ARG A 34 -1.51 -16.44 9.18
N GLY A 35 -0.61 -16.81 8.27
CA GLY A 35 -0.93 -17.28 6.93
C GLY A 35 -1.11 -16.18 5.89
N GLY A 36 -0.77 -14.93 6.20
CA GLY A 36 -0.76 -13.82 5.23
C GLY A 36 0.36 -13.96 4.20
N ARG A 37 0.31 -13.12 3.15
CA ARG A 37 1.30 -13.15 2.05
C ARG A 37 2.09 -11.87 1.94
N ILE A 38 3.40 -12.01 1.75
CA ILE A 38 4.28 -10.87 1.47
C ILE A 38 4.68 -10.90 -0.01
N TYR A 39 4.43 -9.79 -0.70
CA TYR A 39 4.84 -9.57 -2.07
C TYR A 39 5.97 -8.56 -2.12
N ARG A 40 7.18 -9.01 -2.44
CA ARG A 40 8.35 -8.13 -2.60
C ARG A 40 8.47 -7.68 -4.05
N ILE A 41 8.55 -6.37 -4.24
CA ILE A 41 8.63 -5.70 -5.53
C ILE A 41 9.83 -4.75 -5.52
N GLU A 42 10.62 -4.75 -6.57
CA GLU A 42 11.82 -3.92 -6.66
C GLU A 42 11.48 -2.60 -7.36
N ALA A 43 11.91 -1.46 -6.80
CA ALA A 43 11.62 -0.14 -7.38
C ALA A 43 12.03 0.00 -8.86
N ARG A 44 13.08 -0.69 -9.30
CA ARG A 44 13.51 -0.72 -10.72
C ARG A 44 12.46 -1.25 -11.69
N GLU A 45 11.45 -1.97 -11.20
CA GLU A 45 10.32 -2.46 -11.99
C GLU A 45 9.18 -1.43 -12.08
N LEU A 46 9.25 -0.35 -11.30
CA LEU A 46 8.17 0.62 -11.09
C LEU A 46 8.50 2.01 -11.69
N MET A 47 9.49 2.06 -12.59
CA MET A 47 10.04 3.30 -13.12
C MET A 47 9.10 4.05 -14.08
N THR A 48 8.03 3.41 -14.56
CA THR A 48 6.99 4.03 -15.39
C THR A 48 5.60 3.55 -14.95
N PRO A 49 4.51 4.30 -15.22
CA PRO A 49 3.16 3.81 -14.96
C PRO A 49 2.90 2.43 -15.58
N GLN A 50 3.32 2.23 -16.83
CA GLN A 50 3.13 0.96 -17.52
C GLN A 50 3.86 -0.20 -16.85
N SER A 51 5.08 0.03 -16.36
CA SER A 51 5.86 -1.00 -15.67
C SER A 51 5.29 -1.30 -14.27
N ILE A 52 4.69 -0.30 -13.60
CA ILE A 52 3.92 -0.51 -12.36
C ILE A 52 2.76 -1.46 -12.61
N TYR A 53 1.92 -1.18 -13.60
CA TYR A 53 0.76 -2.03 -13.93
C TYR A 53 1.20 -3.48 -14.19
N GLN A 54 2.25 -3.67 -14.98
CA GLN A 54 2.77 -5.00 -15.31
C GLN A 54 3.37 -5.72 -14.10
N SER A 55 4.13 -5.00 -13.26
CA SER A 55 4.74 -5.59 -12.07
C SER A 55 3.67 -6.01 -11.06
N PHE A 56 2.71 -5.14 -10.74
CA PHE A 56 1.61 -5.46 -9.84
C PHE A 56 0.74 -6.59 -10.37
N ALA A 57 0.34 -6.55 -11.64
CA ALA A 57 -0.45 -7.63 -12.23
C ALA A 57 0.26 -8.99 -12.17
N ARG A 58 1.59 -9.01 -12.32
CA ARG A 58 2.38 -10.24 -12.22
C ARG A 58 2.54 -10.72 -10.77
N HIS A 59 2.91 -9.83 -9.86
CA HIS A 59 3.17 -10.19 -8.46
C HIS A 59 1.88 -10.57 -7.73
N LEU A 60 0.82 -9.81 -7.95
CA LEU A 60 -0.49 -9.97 -7.31
C LEU A 60 -1.46 -10.81 -8.15
N GLN A 61 -1.00 -11.34 -9.30
CA GLN A 61 -1.77 -12.21 -10.18
C GLN A 61 -3.14 -11.62 -10.58
N PHE A 62 -3.15 -10.34 -10.97
CA PHE A 62 -4.37 -9.68 -11.44
C PHE A 62 -4.98 -10.43 -12.64
N PRO A 63 -6.31 -10.32 -12.87
CA PRO A 63 -6.98 -10.99 -13.97
C PRO A 63 -6.40 -10.61 -15.34
N GLY A 64 -6.45 -11.55 -16.29
CA GLY A 64 -5.92 -11.32 -17.65
C GLY A 64 -6.62 -10.20 -18.44
N TYR A 65 -7.80 -9.75 -17.99
CA TYR A 65 -8.54 -8.62 -18.55
C TYR A 65 -8.26 -7.28 -17.83
N PHE A 66 -7.28 -7.25 -16.92
CA PHE A 66 -6.86 -6.03 -16.21
C PHE A 66 -6.59 -4.87 -17.17
N GLY A 67 -7.25 -3.73 -16.93
CA GLY A 67 -7.28 -2.57 -17.83
C GLY A 67 -5.99 -1.74 -17.93
N GLN A 68 -4.95 -2.06 -17.16
CA GLN A 68 -3.62 -1.40 -17.19
C GLN A 68 -3.70 0.13 -17.07
N ASN A 69 -4.47 0.60 -16.09
CA ASN A 69 -4.59 2.00 -15.72
C ASN A 69 -4.78 2.10 -14.18
N TRP A 70 -4.69 3.32 -13.64
CA TRP A 70 -4.77 3.56 -12.19
C TRP A 70 -6.10 3.13 -11.59
N ASP A 71 -7.23 3.44 -12.22
CA ASP A 71 -8.56 3.09 -11.70
C ASP A 71 -8.73 1.56 -11.65
N ALA A 72 -8.38 0.87 -12.74
CA ALA A 72 -8.39 -0.58 -12.79
C ALA A 72 -7.43 -1.21 -11.75
N MET A 73 -6.38 -0.50 -11.35
CA MET A 73 -5.45 -0.97 -10.33
C MET A 73 -6.08 -0.85 -8.94
N VAL A 74 -6.77 0.25 -8.63
CA VAL A 74 -7.56 0.37 -7.38
C VAL A 74 -8.59 -0.75 -7.30
N ASP A 75 -9.34 -1.00 -8.37
CA ASP A 75 -10.36 -2.05 -8.41
C ASP A 75 -9.74 -3.44 -8.19
N CYS A 76 -8.57 -3.71 -8.81
CA CYS A 76 -7.89 -4.98 -8.60
C CYS A 76 -7.35 -5.14 -7.19
N LEU A 77 -6.90 -4.06 -6.53
CA LEU A 77 -6.41 -4.10 -5.15
C LEU A 77 -7.56 -4.33 -4.15
N ASP A 78 -8.69 -3.66 -4.34
CA ASP A 78 -9.91 -3.88 -3.55
C ASP A 78 -10.36 -5.36 -3.60
N ASP A 79 -10.37 -5.96 -4.80
CA ASP A 79 -10.80 -7.34 -5.02
C ASP A 79 -9.71 -8.41 -4.75
N LEU A 80 -8.43 -8.01 -4.65
CA LEU A 80 -7.29 -8.91 -4.60
C LEU A 80 -7.40 -9.92 -3.45
N CYS A 81 -7.85 -9.42 -2.31
CA CYS A 81 -7.97 -10.15 -1.08
C CYS A 81 -9.08 -11.23 -1.13
N GLY A 82 -10.09 -11.08 -2.00
CA GLY A 82 -11.14 -12.07 -2.18
C GLY A 82 -10.75 -13.21 -3.13
N ALA A 83 -10.33 -12.87 -4.35
CA ALA A 83 -10.21 -13.85 -5.44
C ALA A 83 -8.86 -14.58 -5.49
N VAL A 84 -7.77 -13.96 -5.04
CA VAL A 84 -6.39 -14.45 -5.28
C VAL A 84 -5.71 -14.94 -4.00
N THR A 85 -5.96 -14.27 -2.89
CA THR A 85 -5.29 -14.58 -1.62
C THR A 85 -6.10 -15.59 -0.80
N GLY A 86 -7.41 -15.69 -1.01
CA GLY A 86 -8.29 -16.56 -0.24
C GLY A 86 -8.66 -15.95 1.10
N GLN A 87 -8.91 -14.63 1.12
CA GLN A 87 -9.28 -13.85 2.31
C GLN A 87 -8.21 -13.74 3.40
N ILE A 88 -6.93 -13.92 3.02
CA ILE A 88 -5.79 -13.70 3.91
C ILE A 88 -5.18 -12.32 3.66
N GLY A 89 -4.68 -11.71 4.73
CA GLY A 89 -4.00 -10.42 4.67
C GLY A 89 -2.73 -10.45 3.82
N ILE A 90 -2.40 -9.32 3.21
CA ILE A 90 -1.21 -9.16 2.40
C ILE A 90 -0.40 -7.92 2.80
N ALA A 91 0.89 -7.98 2.49
CA ALA A 91 1.79 -6.83 2.53
C ALA A 91 2.58 -6.73 1.23
N GLY A 92 2.52 -5.58 0.56
CA GLY A 92 3.38 -5.25 -0.57
C GLY A 92 4.63 -4.50 -0.10
N VAL A 93 5.82 -5.07 -0.27
CA VAL A 93 7.09 -4.44 0.12
C VAL A 93 7.83 -3.97 -1.12
N ILE A 94 7.95 -2.66 -1.29
CA ILE A 94 8.70 -2.00 -2.37
C ILE A 94 10.11 -1.69 -1.88
N GLY A 95 11.09 -2.46 -2.34
CA GLY A 95 12.50 -2.27 -2.02
C GLY A 95 13.16 -1.18 -2.87
N GLU A 96 14.18 -0.53 -2.30
CA GLU A 96 14.96 0.55 -2.95
C GLU A 96 14.09 1.74 -3.40
N ALA A 97 13.10 2.08 -2.57
CA ALA A 97 12.09 3.10 -2.85
C ALA A 97 12.66 4.50 -3.11
N ASP A 98 13.92 4.77 -2.74
CA ASP A 98 14.63 6.02 -3.03
C ASP A 98 14.59 6.35 -4.54
N LEU A 99 14.62 5.31 -5.39
CA LEU A 99 14.59 5.44 -6.85
C LEU A 99 13.26 6.00 -7.38
N LEU A 100 12.17 5.83 -6.62
CA LEU A 100 10.83 6.24 -7.03
C LEU A 100 10.53 7.69 -6.62
N LEU A 101 11.20 8.19 -5.59
CA LEU A 101 10.86 9.47 -4.95
C LEU A 101 10.88 10.66 -5.93
N GLN A 102 11.76 10.61 -6.94
CA GLN A 102 11.91 11.67 -7.94
C GLN A 102 11.01 11.49 -9.18
N LEU A 103 10.25 10.40 -9.28
CA LEU A 103 9.40 10.13 -10.43
C LEU A 103 8.09 10.92 -10.31
N ASP A 104 7.64 11.53 -11.40
CA ASP A 104 6.45 12.38 -11.42
C ASP A 104 5.19 11.65 -10.94
N HIS A 105 5.05 10.37 -11.31
CA HIS A 105 3.89 9.53 -10.96
C HIS A 105 3.91 9.00 -9.52
N PHE A 106 4.97 9.19 -8.75
CA PHE A 106 5.10 8.60 -7.42
C PHE A 106 3.98 8.97 -6.43
N PRO A 107 3.53 10.24 -6.29
CA PRO A 107 2.45 10.58 -5.37
C PRO A 107 1.12 9.97 -5.80
N LEU A 108 0.84 9.97 -7.10
CA LEU A 108 -0.35 9.33 -7.64
C LEU A 108 -0.32 7.82 -7.36
N PHE A 109 0.83 7.19 -7.53
CA PHE A 109 1.01 5.78 -7.19
C PHE A 109 0.75 5.52 -5.70
N VAL A 110 1.27 6.35 -4.79
CA VAL A 110 0.96 6.25 -3.35
C VAL A 110 -0.53 6.44 -3.07
N SER A 111 -1.19 7.38 -3.75
CA SER A 111 -2.65 7.59 -3.63
C SER A 111 -3.42 6.34 -4.03
N VAL A 112 -3.09 5.75 -5.18
CA VAL A 112 -3.72 4.51 -5.69
C VAL A 112 -3.56 3.36 -4.69
N LEU A 113 -2.38 3.20 -4.10
CA LEU A 113 -2.15 2.18 -3.07
C LEU A 113 -2.98 2.45 -1.81
N CYS A 114 -3.09 3.71 -1.37
CA CYS A 114 -3.96 4.07 -0.24
C CYS A 114 -5.42 3.78 -0.55
N GLN A 115 -5.91 4.07 -1.77
CA GLN A 115 -7.28 3.80 -2.18
C GLN A 115 -7.60 2.31 -2.21
N GLY A 116 -6.73 1.50 -2.81
CA GLY A 116 -6.90 0.04 -2.85
C GLY A 116 -6.91 -0.56 -1.45
N ALA A 117 -5.92 -0.19 -0.63
CA ALA A 117 -5.82 -0.64 0.74
C ALA A 117 -7.03 -0.21 1.59
N ASP A 118 -7.46 1.05 1.52
CA ASP A 118 -8.62 1.53 2.28
C ASP A 118 -9.87 0.68 2.03
N ARG A 119 -10.17 0.40 0.74
CA ARG A 119 -11.30 -0.45 0.35
C ARG A 119 -11.12 -1.91 0.78
N ALA A 120 -9.93 -2.48 0.62
CA ALA A 120 -9.65 -3.85 1.05
C ALA A 120 -9.81 -4.03 2.59
N ASN A 121 -9.34 -3.04 3.36
CA ASN A 121 -9.39 -3.00 4.82
C ASN A 121 -10.75 -2.55 5.39
N SER A 122 -11.67 -2.09 4.55
CA SER A 122 -13.02 -1.72 4.97
C SER A 122 -13.94 -2.95 5.07
N SER A 123 -14.87 -2.90 6.03
CA SER A 123 -16.00 -3.84 6.11
C SER A 123 -17.29 -3.28 5.48
N VAL A 124 -17.23 -2.06 4.95
CA VAL A 124 -18.36 -1.36 4.32
C VAL A 124 -17.97 -0.87 2.92
N ASP A 125 -18.94 -0.74 2.04
CA ASP A 125 -18.78 -0.10 0.74
C ASP A 125 -18.70 1.43 0.87
N LEU A 126 -18.59 2.12 -0.27
CA LEU A 126 -18.47 3.58 -0.35
C LEU A 126 -19.70 4.32 0.20
N ASP A 127 -20.87 3.66 0.23
CA ASP A 127 -22.11 4.22 0.78
C ASP A 127 -22.28 3.87 2.28
N GLY A 128 -21.32 3.13 2.87
CA GLY A 128 -21.33 2.69 4.26
C GLY A 128 -22.17 1.43 4.51
N PHE A 129 -22.59 0.71 3.47
CA PHE A 129 -23.30 -0.56 3.64
C PHE A 129 -22.31 -1.70 3.89
N PRO A 130 -22.64 -2.67 4.78
CA PRO A 130 -21.79 -3.82 5.03
C PRO A 130 -21.50 -4.63 3.77
N LEU A 131 -20.22 -4.99 3.58
CA LEU A 131 -19.79 -5.90 2.52
C LEU A 131 -20.07 -7.36 2.92
N ASP A 132 -20.32 -8.22 1.92
CA ASP A 132 -20.44 -9.68 2.10
C ASP A 132 -19.06 -10.38 2.15
N ARG A 133 -18.04 -9.64 2.59
CA ARG A 133 -16.68 -10.13 2.84
C ARG A 133 -16.15 -9.47 4.11
N PRO A 134 -15.29 -10.16 4.89
CA PRO A 134 -14.56 -9.49 5.96
C PRO A 134 -13.60 -8.43 5.39
N ALA A 135 -13.28 -7.44 6.21
CA ALA A 135 -12.12 -6.58 6.00
C ALA A 135 -10.85 -7.42 6.03
N ILE A 136 -9.92 -7.16 5.11
CA ILE A 136 -8.68 -7.92 4.99
C ILE A 136 -7.51 -6.96 5.05
N SER A 137 -6.52 -7.32 5.89
CA SER A 137 -5.31 -6.52 6.10
C SER A 137 -4.55 -6.38 4.79
N GLU A 138 -4.56 -5.20 4.18
CA GLU A 138 -3.76 -4.88 2.99
C GLU A 138 -2.93 -3.63 3.25
N HIS A 139 -1.61 -3.77 3.23
CA HIS A 139 -0.69 -2.66 3.52
C HIS A 139 0.49 -2.63 2.55
N PHE A 140 1.02 -1.43 2.30
CA PHE A 140 2.19 -1.25 1.44
C PHE A 140 3.33 -0.57 2.18
N ILE A 141 4.53 -1.10 1.97
CA ILE A 141 5.74 -0.66 2.67
C ILE A 141 6.77 -0.25 1.63
N PHE A 142 7.26 0.98 1.71
CA PHE A 142 8.39 1.46 0.91
C PHE A 142 9.65 1.46 1.77
N GLU A 143 10.62 0.63 1.40
CA GLU A 143 11.93 0.55 2.06
C GLU A 143 12.97 1.39 1.34
N PHE A 144 13.55 2.34 2.07
CA PHE A 144 14.58 3.27 1.58
C PHE A 144 15.96 2.83 2.04
N ARG A 145 16.94 2.90 1.15
CA ARG A 145 18.36 2.76 1.50
C ARG A 145 18.84 4.01 2.23
N GLU A 146 18.41 5.19 1.77
CA GLU A 146 18.72 6.48 2.36
C GLU A 146 17.40 7.19 2.75
N PHE A 147 16.94 6.91 3.95
CA PHE A 147 15.65 7.42 4.40
C PHE A 147 15.73 8.87 4.90
N ASP A 148 15.14 9.79 4.12
CA ASP A 148 14.97 11.19 4.48
C ASP A 148 13.47 11.49 4.66
N ARG A 149 13.03 11.54 5.92
CA ARG A 149 11.61 11.72 6.26
C ARG A 149 11.02 12.99 5.64
N GLU A 150 11.76 14.10 5.68
CA GLU A 150 11.23 15.36 5.19
C GLU A 150 11.05 15.37 3.67
N LYS A 151 11.97 14.73 2.94
CA LYS A 151 11.83 14.57 1.48
C LYS A 151 10.66 13.66 1.14
N VAL A 152 10.51 12.55 1.85
CA VAL A 152 9.39 11.61 1.67
C VAL A 152 8.06 12.33 1.94
N MET A 153 7.92 12.99 3.09
CA MET A 153 6.72 13.75 3.42
C MET A 153 6.40 14.80 2.36
N ARG A 154 7.38 15.64 1.99
CA ARG A 154 7.18 16.67 0.95
C ARG A 154 6.70 16.12 -0.38
N ARG A 155 7.11 14.88 -0.72
CA ARG A 155 6.71 14.25 -1.97
C ARG A 155 5.32 13.64 -1.91
N VAL A 156 4.93 13.13 -0.74
CA VAL A 156 3.68 12.39 -0.53
C VAL A 156 2.52 13.28 -0.08
N VAL A 157 2.79 14.45 0.50
CA VAL A 157 1.71 15.40 0.89
C VAL A 157 0.92 15.83 -0.35
N GLN A 158 -0.36 15.50 -0.35
CA GLN A 158 -1.35 15.86 -1.36
C GLN A 158 -2.73 15.92 -0.71
N ARG A 159 -3.72 16.51 -1.38
CA ARG A 159 -5.03 16.81 -0.77
C ARG A 159 -5.76 15.56 -0.31
N ASP A 160 -5.68 14.53 -1.13
CA ASP A 160 -6.38 13.25 -1.00
C ASP A 160 -5.76 12.33 0.07
N LEU A 161 -4.63 12.69 0.67
CA LEU A 161 -3.94 11.89 1.68
C LEU A 161 -3.66 12.66 2.98
N VAL A 162 -3.87 11.98 4.11
CA VAL A 162 -3.34 12.41 5.41
C VAL A 162 -1.96 11.78 5.59
N VAL A 163 -0.93 12.62 5.70
CA VAL A 163 0.45 12.17 5.91
C VAL A 163 0.85 12.41 7.36
N THR A 164 1.20 11.33 8.05
CA THR A 164 1.71 11.37 9.42
C THR A 164 3.17 10.92 9.46
N SER A 165 3.87 11.20 10.57
CA SER A 165 5.24 10.73 10.75
C SER A 165 5.50 10.37 12.21
N GLY A 166 6.38 9.39 12.40
CA GLY A 166 7.00 9.06 13.67
C GLY A 166 8.51 9.30 13.60
N ASP A 167 9.22 8.86 14.64
CA ASP A 167 10.68 9.04 14.71
C ASP A 167 11.41 8.28 13.59
N THR A 168 10.89 7.12 13.20
CA THR A 168 11.55 6.19 12.28
C THR A 168 10.77 5.91 11.00
N PHE A 169 9.61 6.56 10.80
CA PHE A 169 8.74 6.31 9.65
C PHE A 169 7.97 7.54 9.20
N VAL A 170 7.50 7.50 7.96
CA VAL A 170 6.44 8.37 7.42
C VAL A 170 5.31 7.45 7.02
N ALA A 171 4.07 7.90 7.15
CA ALA A 171 2.91 7.09 6.80
C ALA A 171 1.85 7.93 6.08
N ALA A 172 1.06 7.27 5.23
CA ALA A 172 -0.03 7.88 4.50
C ALA A 172 -1.31 7.04 4.60
N ALA A 173 -2.43 7.72 4.71
CA ALA A 173 -3.79 7.19 4.66
C ALA A 173 -4.65 8.11 3.79
N LEU A 174 -5.85 7.66 3.40
CA LEU A 174 -6.78 8.52 2.68
C LEU A 174 -7.22 9.70 3.56
N ASN A 175 -7.43 10.85 2.95
CA ASN A 175 -8.06 11.97 3.61
C ASN A 175 -9.58 11.83 3.57
N PRO A 176 -10.25 11.60 4.71
CA PRO A 176 -11.70 11.44 4.73
C PRO A 176 -12.44 12.68 4.23
N GLU A 177 -11.86 13.89 4.32
CA GLU A 177 -12.52 15.13 3.87
C GLU A 177 -12.62 15.25 2.34
N GLU A 178 -11.82 14.51 1.58
CA GLU A 178 -11.84 14.52 0.11
C GLU A 178 -12.55 13.29 -0.49
N TRP A 179 -12.66 12.20 0.27
CA TRP A 179 -13.20 10.92 -0.20
C TRP A 179 -14.51 10.47 0.48
N HIS A 180 -14.99 11.19 1.51
CA HIS A 180 -16.28 10.93 2.18
C HIS A 180 -17.23 12.14 2.17
#